data_AF-A0A2T2UGJ3-F1
#
_entry.id   AF-A0A2T2UGJ3-F1
#
_cell.length_a   1.000
_cell.length_b   1.000
_cell.length_c   1.000
_cell.angle_alpha   90.00
_cell.angle_beta   90.00
_cell.angle_gamma   90.00
#
_symmetry.space_group_name_H-M   'P 1'
#
loop_
_entity.id
_entity.type
_entity.pdbx_description
1 polymer ?
#
loop_
_entity_poly.entity_id
_entity_poly.type
_entity_poly.pdbx_seq_one_letter_code
_entity_poly.pdbx_strand_id
1 'polypeptide(L)'
;MPLPPKSLPASAQSDVVYVDEDAGGAGDGSSWDDAYTQLQDGLADAQSGDDVWVAYGTYVPDNSSNAARDSSFALRDGVGIYGGFEGNEDQRSGRDVSADTTTLSGDVGFEGFAGD
;
A
#
# COMPACT_ATOMS: atom_id res chain seq x y z
N MET A 1 -5.17 -40.78 25.29
CA MET A 1 -6.01 -40.09 24.30
C MET A 1 -5.51 -38.65 24.23
N PRO A 2 -4.80 -38.24 23.17
CA PRO A 2 -4.38 -36.84 23.03
C PRO A 2 -5.61 -35.96 22.72
N LEU A 3 -5.63 -34.77 23.32
CA LEU A 3 -6.68 -33.76 23.14
C LEU A 3 -6.69 -33.29 21.67
N PRO A 4 -7.85 -33.06 21.05
CA PRO A 4 -7.89 -32.42 19.74
C PRO A 4 -7.26 -31.02 19.83
N PRO A 5 -6.47 -30.57 18.85
CA PRO A 5 -6.08 -29.18 18.78
C PRO A 5 -7.36 -28.35 18.75
N LYS A 6 -7.50 -27.42 19.70
CA LYS A 6 -8.53 -26.39 19.65
C LYS A 6 -8.17 -25.52 18.44
N SER A 7 -8.84 -25.75 17.31
CA SER A 7 -8.80 -24.84 16.18
C SER A 7 -9.15 -23.45 16.71
N LEU A 8 -8.17 -22.55 16.69
CA LEU A 8 -8.42 -21.15 16.91
C LEU A 8 -9.46 -20.73 15.86
N PRO A 9 -10.50 -19.96 16.21
CA PRO A 9 -11.36 -19.39 15.19
C PRO A 9 -10.45 -18.67 14.19
N ALA A 10 -10.70 -18.86 12.88
CA ALA A 10 -10.06 -18.03 11.86
C ALA A 10 -10.21 -16.58 12.32
N SER A 11 -9.09 -15.93 12.64
CA SER A 11 -9.09 -14.51 12.95
C SER A 11 -9.87 -13.85 11.84
N ALA A 12 -10.78 -12.92 12.14
CA ALA A 12 -11.35 -12.07 11.12
C ALA A 12 -10.16 -11.47 10.36
N GLN A 13 -9.84 -12.01 9.19
CA GLN A 13 -8.71 -11.55 8.40
C GLN A 13 -9.21 -10.23 7.84
N SER A 14 -8.73 -9.15 8.42
CA SER A 14 -8.42 -7.95 7.65
C SER A 14 -7.71 -8.43 6.37
N ASP A 15 -8.30 -8.20 5.21
CA ASP A 15 -7.61 -8.52 3.97
C ASP A 15 -6.43 -7.55 3.85
N VAL A 16 -5.29 -8.07 3.36
CA VAL A 16 -4.09 -7.25 3.18
C VAL A 16 -4.03 -6.84 1.73
N VAL A 17 -3.98 -5.54 1.50
CA VAL A 17 -3.78 -4.96 0.17
C VAL A 17 -2.33 -4.53 0.04
N TYR A 18 -1.63 -5.08 -0.94
CA TYR A 18 -0.21 -4.77 -1.18
C TYR A 18 -0.05 -3.65 -2.20
N VAL A 19 0.86 -2.72 -1.92
CA VAL A 19 1.22 -1.60 -2.78
C VAL A 19 2.74 -1.57 -2.91
N ASP A 20 3.22 -1.65 -4.14
CA ASP A 20 4.64 -1.61 -4.49
C ASP A 20 4.79 -0.94 -5.86
N GLU A 21 5.54 0.16 -5.93
CA GLU A 21 5.73 0.91 -7.18
C GLU A 21 6.53 0.12 -8.22
N ASP A 22 7.33 -0.86 -7.78
CA ASP A 22 8.17 -1.73 -8.60
C ASP A 22 7.47 -3.04 -9.01
N ALA A 23 6.23 -3.27 -8.57
CA ALA A 23 5.48 -4.48 -8.91
C ALA A 23 5.20 -4.62 -10.42
N GLY A 24 5.36 -5.84 -10.93
CA GLY A 24 5.22 -6.16 -12.36
C GLY A 24 4.11 -7.15 -12.71
N GLY A 25 3.36 -7.64 -11.72
CA GLY A 25 2.33 -8.66 -11.88
C GLY A 25 0.98 -8.13 -12.35
N ALA A 26 -0.10 -8.71 -11.83
CA ALA A 26 -1.48 -8.43 -12.25
C ALA A 26 -2.00 -7.04 -11.82
N GLY A 27 -1.39 -6.43 -10.79
CA GLY A 27 -1.81 -5.13 -10.26
C GLY A 27 -3.16 -5.19 -9.56
N ASP A 28 -3.41 -6.24 -8.79
CA ASP A 28 -4.65 -6.47 -8.05
C ASP A 28 -4.49 -6.38 -6.52
N GLY A 29 -3.27 -6.13 -6.03
CA GLY A 29 -3.01 -5.93 -4.61
C GLY A 29 -3.11 -7.19 -3.75
N SER A 30 -3.18 -8.38 -4.35
CA SER A 30 -3.34 -9.65 -3.62
C SER A 30 -2.04 -10.22 -3.05
N SER A 31 -0.89 -9.78 -3.57
CA SER A 31 0.46 -10.18 -3.14
C SER A 31 1.47 -9.08 -3.49
N TRP A 32 2.73 -9.21 -3.05
CA TRP A 32 3.80 -8.30 -3.47
C TRP A 32 4.07 -8.35 -4.99
N ASP A 33 4.07 -9.54 -5.59
CA ASP A 33 4.24 -9.70 -7.05
C ASP A 33 3.10 -9.03 -7.84
N ASP A 34 1.87 -9.16 -7.35
CA ASP A 34 0.66 -8.60 -7.98
C ASP A 34 0.22 -7.28 -7.34
N ALA A 35 1.09 -6.59 -6.62
CA ALA A 35 0.75 -5.40 -5.85
C ALA A 35 0.29 -4.24 -6.75
N TYR A 36 -0.50 -3.33 -6.18
CA TYR A 36 -0.82 -2.07 -6.84
C TYR A 36 0.44 -1.20 -6.95
N THR A 37 0.71 -0.67 -8.14
CA THR A 37 1.81 0.27 -8.35
C THR A 37 1.50 1.69 -7.87
N GLN A 38 0.23 1.97 -7.56
CA GLN A 38 -0.22 3.24 -7.01
C GLN A 38 -0.92 3.03 -5.67
N LEU A 39 -0.49 3.79 -4.66
CA LEU A 39 -1.11 3.77 -3.34
C LEU A 39 -2.59 4.18 -3.40
N GLN A 40 -2.97 5.10 -4.28
CA GLN A 40 -4.36 5.52 -4.41
C GLN A 40 -5.27 4.38 -4.92
N ASP A 41 -4.76 3.48 -5.75
CA ASP A 41 -5.52 2.32 -6.23
C ASP A 41 -5.72 1.28 -5.11
N GLY A 42 -4.66 0.98 -4.34
CA GLY A 42 -4.77 0.10 -3.17
C GLY A 42 -5.70 0.66 -2.09
N LEU A 43 -5.66 1.98 -1.84
CA LEU A 43 -6.62 2.65 -0.97
C LEU A 43 -8.05 2.63 -1.53
N ALA A 44 -8.19 2.60 -2.85
CA ALA A 44 -9.48 2.55 -3.52
C ALA A 44 -10.10 1.14 -3.51
N ASP A 45 -9.30 0.10 -3.35
CA ASP A 45 -9.76 -1.28 -3.20
C ASP A 45 -10.04 -1.64 -1.72
N ALA A 46 -9.18 -1.20 -0.79
CA ALA A 46 -9.26 -1.52 0.64
C ALA A 46 -10.59 -1.13 1.30
N GLN A 47 -11.15 -2.03 2.10
CA GLN A 47 -12.40 -1.86 2.85
C GLN A 47 -12.15 -1.63 4.34
N SER A 48 -13.16 -1.11 5.05
CA SER A 48 -13.06 -0.91 6.50
C SER A 48 -12.73 -2.24 7.21
N GLY A 49 -11.59 -2.28 7.88
CA GLY A 49 -11.05 -3.48 8.52
C GLY A 49 -9.79 -3.99 7.86
N ASP A 50 -9.48 -3.56 6.64
CA ASP A 50 -8.31 -4.02 5.88
C ASP A 50 -7.03 -3.25 6.22
N ASP A 51 -5.90 -3.89 5.95
CA ASP A 51 -4.58 -3.31 6.11
C ASP A 51 -3.93 -3.12 4.73
N VAL A 52 -3.53 -1.89 4.40
CA VAL A 52 -2.73 -1.57 3.22
C VAL A 52 -1.25 -1.59 3.60
N TRP A 53 -0.49 -2.49 2.98
CA TRP A 53 0.95 -2.61 3.16
C TRP A 53 1.65 -1.99 1.97
N VAL A 54 2.56 -1.06 2.25
CA VAL A 54 3.19 -0.20 1.26
C VAL A 54 4.69 -0.43 1.31
N ALA A 55 5.27 -0.82 0.18
CA ALA A 55 6.71 -0.97 0.03
C ALA A 55 7.45 0.37 0.24
N TYR A 56 8.77 0.30 0.38
CA TYR A 56 9.62 1.48 0.31
C TYR A 56 9.43 2.16 -1.03
N GLY A 57 9.52 3.48 -1.05
CA GLY A 57 9.22 4.23 -2.27
C GLY A 57 8.65 5.61 -2.04
N THR A 58 8.36 6.30 -3.13
CA THR A 58 7.71 7.62 -3.12
C THR A 58 6.39 7.58 -3.86
N TYR A 59 5.30 7.57 -3.10
CA TYR A 59 3.95 7.51 -3.63
C TYR A 59 3.35 8.90 -3.70
N VAL A 60 2.75 9.24 -4.84
CA VAL A 60 1.97 10.47 -5.07
C VAL A 60 0.48 10.13 -5.20
N PRO A 61 -0.44 11.07 -4.89
CA PRO A 61 -1.87 10.79 -4.95
C PRO A 61 -2.40 10.59 -6.37
N ASP A 62 -1.68 11.10 -7.37
CA ASP A 62 -1.97 10.89 -8.79
C ASP A 62 -0.63 10.98 -9.55
N ASN A 63 -0.23 9.92 -10.25
CA ASN A 63 1.02 9.90 -11.02
C ASN A 63 0.81 10.15 -12.53
N SER A 64 -0.42 10.48 -12.93
CA SER A 64 -0.75 10.70 -14.33
C SER A 64 -0.19 12.03 -14.85
N SER A 65 -0.03 12.12 -16.16
CA SER A 65 0.44 13.35 -16.82
C SER A 65 -0.51 14.54 -16.67
N ASN A 66 -1.76 14.31 -16.22
CA ASN A 66 -2.76 15.34 -15.95
C ASN A 66 -3.08 15.45 -14.46
N ALA A 67 -2.19 14.97 -13.59
CA ALA A 67 -2.38 14.99 -12.15
C ALA A 67 -2.68 16.40 -11.66
N ALA A 68 -3.85 16.56 -11.04
CA ALA A 68 -4.29 17.84 -10.52
C ALA A 68 -3.47 18.21 -9.27
N ARG A 69 -3.11 19.49 -9.12
CA ARG A 69 -2.38 19.98 -7.93
C ARG A 69 -3.17 19.82 -6.63
N ASP A 70 -4.49 19.64 -6.74
CA ASP A 70 -5.42 19.38 -5.65
C ASP A 70 -5.66 17.89 -5.38
N SER A 71 -4.97 16.98 -6.08
CA SER A 71 -5.03 15.55 -5.80
C SER A 71 -4.53 15.23 -4.39
N SER A 72 -5.22 14.32 -3.70
CA SER A 72 -4.94 13.94 -2.31
C SER A 72 -5.22 12.46 -2.09
N PHE A 73 -4.51 11.84 -1.14
CA PHE A 73 -4.80 10.46 -0.74
C PHE A 73 -6.15 10.38 -0.01
N ALA A 74 -7.09 9.63 -0.59
CA ALA A 74 -8.38 9.39 0.03
C ALA A 74 -8.28 8.25 1.07
N LEU A 75 -8.16 8.62 2.34
CA LEU A 75 -8.15 7.67 3.45
C LEU A 75 -9.57 7.19 3.78
N ARG A 76 -9.71 5.89 4.05
CA ARG A 76 -10.98 5.29 4.47
C ARG A 76 -10.97 4.98 5.96
N ASP A 77 -12.11 5.21 6.59
CA ASP A 77 -12.28 4.91 8.01
C ASP A 77 -12.18 3.40 8.23
N GLY A 78 -11.43 2.99 9.26
CA GLY A 78 -11.16 1.58 9.55
C GLY A 78 -10.11 0.91 8.67
N VAL A 79 -9.48 1.60 7.71
CA VAL A 79 -8.34 1.06 6.94
C VAL A 79 -7.03 1.40 7.65
N GLY A 80 -6.21 0.40 7.92
CA GLY A 80 -4.84 0.58 8.41
C GLY A 80 -3.88 0.78 7.25
N ILE A 81 -2.92 1.71 7.35
CA ILE A 81 -1.89 1.90 6.32
C ILE A 81 -0.52 1.79 6.96
N TYR A 82 0.35 1.00 6.34
CA TYR A 82 1.66 0.69 6.87
C TYR A 82 2.72 0.74 5.78
N GLY A 83 3.63 1.69 5.89
CA GLY A 83 4.88 1.69 5.12
C GLY A 83 6.02 1.03 5.89
N GLY A 84 7.17 0.85 5.24
CA GLY A 84 8.33 0.21 5.86
C GLY A 84 8.64 -1.19 5.36
N PHE A 85 8.14 -1.59 4.19
CA PHE A 85 8.32 -2.95 3.67
C PHE A 85 9.29 -2.97 2.49
N GLU A 86 10.12 -4.02 2.39
CA GLU A 86 10.99 -4.26 1.24
C GLU A 86 10.19 -4.79 0.03
N GLY A 87 9.04 -5.43 0.25
CA GLY A 87 8.21 -6.02 -0.82
C GLY A 87 8.33 -7.54 -0.91
N ASN A 88 8.72 -8.20 0.18
CA ASN A 88 8.95 -9.65 0.24
C ASN A 88 8.47 -10.26 1.57
N GLU A 89 7.88 -9.46 2.46
CA GLU A 89 7.53 -9.88 3.80
C GLU A 89 6.13 -10.48 3.88
N ASP A 90 6.00 -11.61 4.58
CA ASP A 90 4.71 -12.27 4.86
C ASP A 90 4.02 -11.74 6.13
N GLN A 91 4.68 -10.86 6.88
CA GLN A 91 4.24 -10.43 8.21
C GLN A 91 4.46 -8.94 8.44
N ARG A 92 3.49 -8.31 9.10
CA ARG A 92 3.54 -6.89 9.47
C ARG A 92 4.70 -6.50 10.37
N SER A 93 5.23 -7.46 11.14
CA SER A 93 6.41 -7.26 11.99
C SER A 93 7.73 -7.34 11.23
N GLY A 94 7.72 -7.70 9.94
CA GLY A 94 8.90 -7.74 9.07
C GLY A 94 9.41 -6.36 8.66
N ARG A 95 8.62 -5.30 8.88
CA ARG A 95 8.96 -3.94 8.47
C ARG A 95 10.27 -3.43 9.06
N ASP A 96 11.11 -2.85 8.21
CA ASP A 96 12.21 -1.99 8.62
C ASP A 96 11.95 -0.55 8.18
N VAL A 97 11.21 0.21 9.00
CA VAL A 97 10.91 1.62 8.73
C VAL A 97 12.15 2.53 8.64
N SER A 98 13.32 2.04 9.06
CA SER A 98 14.57 2.81 9.00
C SER A 98 15.36 2.55 7.71
N ALA A 99 15.26 1.35 7.16
CA ALA A 99 15.87 0.98 5.88
C ALA A 99 14.90 1.23 4.70
N ASP A 100 13.63 0.88 4.87
CA ASP A 100 12.62 0.76 3.81
C ASP A 100 11.62 1.92 3.88
N THR A 101 12.13 3.15 3.79
CA THR A 101 11.30 4.34 4.00
C THR A 101 10.24 4.51 2.91
N THR A 102 8.97 4.47 3.31
CA THR A 102 7.82 4.86 2.48
C THR A 102 7.54 6.35 2.63
N THR A 103 7.51 7.08 1.52
CA THR A 103 7.21 8.51 1.47
C THR A 103 5.88 8.74 0.75
N LEU A 104 4.91 9.36 1.42
CA LEU A 104 3.70 9.88 0.79
C LEU A 104 3.95 11.34 0.42
N SER A 105 4.14 11.62 -0.86
CA SER A 105 4.45 12.94 -1.39
C SER A 105 3.19 13.63 -1.94
N GLY A 106 2.98 14.88 -1.53
CA GLY A 106 2.00 15.77 -2.14
C GLY A 106 2.55 16.55 -3.34
N ASP A 107 3.77 16.27 -3.79
CA ASP A 107 4.34 16.86 -5.00
C ASP A 107 3.70 16.24 -6.24
N VAL A 108 2.46 16.63 -6.52
CA VAL A 108 1.72 16.24 -7.72
C VAL A 108 1.97 17.29 -8.79
N GLY A 109 2.48 16.87 -9.96
CA GLY A 109 2.67 17.73 -11.13
C GLY A 109 3.96 18.57 -11.11
N PHE A 110 5.07 18.03 -11.62
CA PHE A 110 6.17 18.88 -12.09
C PHE A 110 5.98 19.17 -13.59
N GLU A 111 4.96 19.93 -13.94
CA GLU A 111 5.00 20.63 -15.22
C GLU A 111 6.01 21.76 -15.06
N GLY A 112 7.19 21.54 -15.64
CA GLY A 112 8.27 22.51 -15.62
C GLY A 112 7.74 23.88 -15.98
N PHE A 113 8.06 24.87 -15.15
CA PHE A 113 8.00 26.26 -15.56
C PHE A 113 8.95 26.43 -16.75
N ALA A 114 8.47 26.16 -17.96
CA ALA A 114 9.10 26.58 -19.18
C ALA A 114 8.88 28.10 -19.27
N GLY A 115 9.83 28.81 -18.66
CA GLY A 115 10.29 30.19 -18.91
C GLY A 115 9.30 31.26 -19.38
N ASP A 116 9.25 32.33 -18.58
CA ASP A 116 9.28 33.77 -18.97
C ASP A 116 8.65 34.18 -20.32
#